data_AF-A0A850AJ88-F1
#
_entry.id   AF-A0A850AJ88-F1
#
_cell.length_a   1.000
_cell.length_b   1.000
_cell.length_c   1.000
_cell.angle_alpha   90.00
_cell.angle_beta   90.00
_cell.angle_gamma   90.00
#
_symmetry.space_group_name_H-M   'P 1'
#
loop_
_entity.id
_entity.type
_entity.pdbx_description
1 polymer ?
#
loop_
_entity_poly.entity_id
_entity_poly.type
_entity_poly.pdbx_seq_one_letter_code
_entity_poly.pdbx_strand_id
1 'polypeptide(L)'
;MSITINFDLSKTQKIVLWCAAAIGLLGINGLFLYSVIFRPELMQAAQSNLYSLAFILEAFVLLPLFCYLIAAAKLKSPGWIGFLLLSLAGSLAFSIPFSILLWNRRGKANEGE
;
A
#
# COMPACT_ATOMS: atom_id res chain seq x y z
N MET A 1 -25.83 0.60 0.10
CA MET A 1 -25.25 -0.57 0.79
C MET A 1 -23.73 -0.51 0.66
N SER A 2 -23.03 -0.05 1.70
CA SER A 2 -21.56 -0.09 1.79
C SER A 2 -21.18 -1.41 2.45
N ILE A 3 -20.21 -2.14 1.90
CA ILE A 3 -19.68 -3.34 2.56
C ILE A 3 -18.64 -2.85 3.57
N THR A 4 -18.95 -2.99 4.86
CA THR A 4 -17.95 -2.81 5.91
C THR A 4 -17.21 -4.13 6.03
N ILE A 5 -15.94 -4.17 5.60
CA ILE A 5 -15.09 -5.33 5.89
C ILE A 5 -14.66 -5.21 7.36
N ASN A 6 -15.31 -5.99 8.22
CA ASN A 6 -14.92 -6.13 9.61
C ASN A 6 -13.73 -7.08 9.69
N PHE A 7 -12.53 -6.51 9.63
CA PHE A 7 -11.33 -7.24 10.02
C PHE A 7 -11.30 -7.31 11.55
N ASP A 8 -11.56 -8.48 12.15
CA ASP A 8 -11.25 -8.67 13.57
C ASP A 8 -9.78 -9.05 13.74
N LEU A 9 -8.91 -8.03 13.68
CA LEU A 9 -7.48 -8.26 13.77
C LEU A 9 -7.04 -8.47 15.22
N SER A 10 -6.33 -9.57 15.45
CA SER A 10 -5.64 -9.82 16.72
C SER A 10 -4.51 -8.80 16.95
N LYS A 11 -4.04 -8.68 18.20
CA LYS A 11 -2.90 -7.81 18.54
C LYS A 11 -1.66 -8.15 17.69
N THR A 12 -1.39 -9.45 17.53
CA THR A 12 -0.26 -9.94 16.72
C THR A 12 -0.40 -9.55 15.26
N GLN A 13 -1.59 -9.73 14.66
CA GLN A 13 -1.82 -9.34 13.25
C GLN A 13 -1.64 -7.83 13.04
N LYS A 14 -2.08 -7.00 13.99
CA LYS A 14 -1.86 -5.55 13.93
C LYS A 14 -0.38 -5.19 13.98
N ILE A 15 0.39 -5.83 14.86
CA ILE A 15 1.84 -5.61 14.94
C ILE A 15 2.50 -6.00 13.62
N VAL A 16 2.15 -7.16 13.05
CA VAL A 16 2.68 -7.61 11.75
C VAL A 16 2.37 -6.60 10.65
N LEU A 17 1.12 -6.10 10.56
CA LEU A 17 0.75 -5.09 9.56
C LEU A 17 1.49 -3.77 9.78
N TRP A 18 1.70 -3.33 11.02
CA TRP A 18 2.50 -2.14 11.31
C TRP A 18 3.95 -2.31 10.89
N CYS A 19 4.56 -3.45 11.21
CA CYS A 19 5.92 -3.77 10.77
C CYS A 19 6.01 -3.83 9.25
N ALA A 20 5.06 -4.49 8.58
CA ALA A 20 4.99 -4.56 7.12
C ALA A 20 4.87 -3.16 6.50
N ALA A 21 4.00 -2.31 7.04
CA ALA A 21 3.86 -0.93 6.58
C ALA A 21 5.16 -0.13 6.77
N ALA A 22 5.82 -0.26 7.92
CA ALA A 22 7.10 0.41 8.18
C ALA A 22 8.21 -0.06 7.22
N ILE A 23 8.30 -1.37 6.97
CA ILE A 23 9.25 -1.94 6.00
C ILE A 23 8.93 -1.47 4.58
N GLY A 24 7.65 -1.45 4.19
CA GLY A 24 7.24 -0.97 2.87
C GLY A 24 7.57 0.51 2.64
N LEU A 25 7.43 1.34 3.68
CA LEU A 25 7.67 2.77 3.60
C LEU A 25 9.16 3.13 3.70
N LEU A 26 9.85 2.65 4.73
CA LEU A 26 11.23 3.04 5.02
C LEU A 26 12.25 2.10 4.36
N GLY A 27 11.93 0.81 4.29
CA GLY A 27 12.79 -0.18 3.65
C GLY A 27 12.69 -0.07 2.13
N ILE A 28 11.58 -0.56 1.56
CA ILE A 28 11.43 -0.68 0.10
C ILE A 28 11.38 0.70 -0.56
N ASN A 29 10.42 1.55 -0.16
CA ASN A 29 10.29 2.87 -0.78
C ASN A 29 11.43 3.83 -0.39
N GLY A 30 11.87 3.80 0.87
CA GLY A 30 13.01 4.61 1.31
C GLY A 30 14.30 4.28 0.55
N LEU A 31 14.60 2.98 0.35
CA LEU A 31 15.75 2.56 -0.45
C LEU A 31 15.61 2.97 -1.93
N PHE A 32 14.41 2.85 -2.49
CA PHE A 32 14.13 3.31 -3.85
C PHE A 32 14.38 4.82 -3.99
N LEU A 33 13.80 5.65 -3.12
CA LEU A 33 14.00 7.10 -3.14
C LEU A 33 15.46 7.50 -2.92
N TYR A 34 16.14 6.84 -1.97
CA TYR A 34 17.58 7.03 -1.77
C TYR A 34 18.36 6.76 -3.06
N SER A 35 18.05 5.66 -3.74
CA SER A 35 18.73 5.27 -4.97
C SER A 35 18.45 6.26 -6.11
N VAL A 36 17.20 6.71 -6.27
CA VAL A 36 16.83 7.71 -7.28
C VAL A 36 17.57 9.03 -7.08
N ILE A 37 17.71 9.49 -5.83
CA ILE A 37 18.30 10.80 -5.52
C ILE A 37 19.83 10.73 -5.51
N PHE A 38 20.43 9.71 -4.88
CA PHE A 38 21.86 9.66 -4.60
C PHE A 38 22.65 8.69 -5.50
N ARG A 39 21.98 7.82 -6.26
CA ARG A 39 22.58 6.77 -7.11
C ARG A 39 21.82 6.60 -8.45
N PRO A 40 21.65 7.67 -9.24
CA PRO A 40 20.85 7.63 -10.48
C PRO A 40 21.34 6.60 -11.51
N GLU A 41 22.62 6.23 -11.47
CA GLU A 41 23.20 5.16 -12.29
C GLU A 41 22.54 3.79 -12.05
N LEU A 42 22.06 3.52 -10.82
CA LEU A 42 21.32 2.29 -10.51
C LEU A 42 19.93 2.29 -11.16
N MET A 43 19.33 3.48 -11.34
CA MET A 43 18.07 3.58 -12.11
C MET A 43 18.28 3.29 -13.58
N GLN A 44 19.38 3.77 -14.16
CA GLN A 44 19.70 3.46 -15.56
C GLN A 44 19.95 1.96 -15.75
N ALA A 45 20.64 1.32 -14.80
CA ALA A 45 20.85 -0.13 -14.81
C ALA A 45 19.54 -0.92 -14.62
N ALA A 46 18.62 -0.44 -13.78
CA ALA A 46 17.31 -1.06 -13.60
C ALA A 46 16.45 -0.96 -14.88
N GLN A 47 16.52 0.16 -15.61
CA GLN A 47 15.77 0.34 -16.86
C GLN A 47 16.29 -0.52 -18.01
N SER A 48 17.58 -0.88 -18.02
CA SER A 48 18.14 -1.80 -19.01
C SER A 48 17.98 -3.28 -18.65
N ASN A 49 17.51 -3.58 -17.43
CA ASN A 49 17.25 -4.94 -16.97
C ASN A 49 15.78 -5.33 -17.18
N LEU A 50 15.55 -6.38 -17.98
CA LEU A 50 14.19 -6.84 -18.31
C LEU A 50 13.36 -7.27 -17.10
N TYR A 51 13.98 -7.92 -16.11
CA TYR A 51 13.29 -8.34 -14.88
C TYR A 51 12.87 -7.14 -14.03
N SER A 52 13.76 -6.16 -13.87
CA SER A 52 13.44 -4.92 -13.15
C SER A 52 12.29 -4.17 -13.81
N LEU A 53 12.28 -4.06 -15.14
CA LEU A 53 11.17 -3.48 -15.89
C LEU A 53 9.85 -4.23 -15.68
N ALA A 54 9.88 -5.56 -15.68
CA ALA A 54 8.69 -6.37 -15.44
C ALA A 54 8.07 -6.09 -14.05
N PHE A 55 8.90 -5.99 -13.00
CA PHE A 55 8.42 -5.65 -11.65
C PHE A 55 7.89 -4.21 -11.55
N ILE A 56 8.53 -3.26 -12.23
CA ILE A 56 8.03 -1.88 -12.29
C ILE A 56 6.64 -1.86 -12.94
N LEU A 57 6.49 -2.49 -14.12
CA LEU A 57 5.23 -2.59 -14.84
C LEU A 57 4.15 -3.30 -14.02
N GLU A 58 4.51 -4.37 -13.32
CA GLU A 58 3.60 -5.06 -12.41
C GLU A 58 3.05 -4.12 -11.32
N ALA A 59 3.91 -3.30 -10.69
CA ALA A 59 3.45 -2.30 -9.72
C ALA A 59 2.49 -1.27 -10.35
N PHE A 60 2.77 -0.83 -11.58
CA PHE A 60 1.89 0.08 -12.34
C PHE A 60 0.55 -0.55 -12.72
N VAL A 61 0.48 -1.88 -12.91
CA VAL A 61 -0.78 -2.60 -13.16
C VAL A 61 -1.54 -2.87 -11.87
N LEU A 62 -0.84 -3.23 -10.80
CA LEU A 62 -1.45 -3.56 -9.50
C LEU A 62 -2.09 -2.33 -8.84
N LEU A 63 -1.49 -1.14 -8.98
CA LEU A 63 -2.05 0.09 -8.40
C LEU A 63 -3.49 0.40 -8.87
N PRO A 64 -3.78 0.55 -10.18
CA PRO A 64 -5.12 0.79 -10.66
C PRO A 64 -6.04 -0.39 -10.39
N LEU A 65 -5.54 -1.64 -10.43
CA LEU A 65 -6.31 -2.82 -10.07
C LEU A 65 -6.80 -2.74 -8.61
N PHE A 66 -5.93 -2.44 -7.65
CA PHE A 66 -6.32 -2.29 -6.24
C PHE A 66 -7.26 -1.09 -6.03
N CYS A 67 -7.01 0.05 -6.68
CA CYS A 67 -7.93 1.18 -6.65
C CYS A 67 -9.33 0.79 -7.15
N TYR A 68 -9.40 0.06 -8.26
CA TYR A 68 -10.65 -0.46 -8.81
C TYR A 68 -11.34 -1.41 -7.83
N LEU A 69 -10.61 -2.36 -7.22
CA LEU A 69 -11.16 -3.30 -6.25
C LEU A 69 -11.71 -2.57 -5.00
N ILE A 70 -11.00 -1.56 -4.49
CA ILE A 70 -11.45 -0.74 -3.35
C ILE A 70 -12.72 0.04 -3.72
N ALA A 71 -12.79 0.60 -4.93
CA ALA A 71 -13.96 1.30 -5.43
C ALA A 71 -15.16 0.33 -5.59
N ALA A 72 -14.95 -0.83 -6.20
CA ALA A 72 -15.96 -1.87 -6.41
C ALA A 72 -16.49 -2.42 -5.08
N ALA A 73 -15.62 -2.62 -4.09
CA ALA A 73 -15.97 -3.04 -2.73
C ALA A 73 -16.64 -1.92 -1.90
N LYS A 74 -16.70 -0.68 -2.41
CA LYS A 74 -17.29 0.49 -1.74
C LYS A 74 -16.66 0.78 -0.36
N LEU A 75 -15.37 0.50 -0.25
CA LEU A 75 -14.56 0.83 0.93
C LEU A 75 -14.38 2.35 1.00
N LYS A 76 -14.62 2.94 2.19
CA LYS A 76 -14.70 4.41 2.34
C LYS A 76 -13.47 5.08 2.95
N SER A 77 -12.66 4.37 3.74
CA SER A 77 -11.61 5.06 4.52
C SER A 77 -10.43 4.16 4.92
N PRO A 78 -9.33 4.18 4.14
CA PRO A 78 -9.17 4.94 2.89
C PRO A 78 -10.11 4.42 1.81
N GLY A 79 -10.75 5.32 1.07
CA GLY A 79 -11.41 4.98 -0.20
C GLY A 79 -10.37 4.86 -1.32
N TRP A 80 -10.80 4.60 -2.56
CA TRP A 80 -9.87 4.41 -3.68
C TRP A 80 -8.92 5.60 -3.87
N ILE A 81 -9.40 6.84 -3.71
CA ILE A 81 -8.55 8.05 -3.77
C ILE A 81 -7.53 8.06 -2.63
N GLY A 82 -7.96 7.76 -1.40
CA GLY A 82 -7.07 7.71 -0.25
C GLY A 82 -5.99 6.62 -0.39
N PHE A 83 -6.37 5.46 -0.94
CA PHE A 83 -5.44 4.37 -1.21
C PHE A 83 -4.44 4.75 -2.32
N LEU A 84 -4.89 5.43 -3.37
CA LEU A 84 -4.03 5.95 -4.42
C LEU A 84 -2.98 6.91 -3.84
N LEU A 85 -3.42 7.89 -3.05
CA LEU A 85 -2.51 8.85 -2.41
C LEU A 85 -1.50 8.17 -1.49
N LEU A 86 -1.93 7.21 -0.67
CA LEU A 86 -1.04 6.42 0.18
C LEU A 86 -0.02 5.61 -0.62
N SER A 87 -0.44 5.05 -1.76
CA SER A 87 0.42 4.24 -2.62
C SER A 87 1.45 5.09 -3.35
N LEU A 88 1.09 6.31 -3.76
CA LEU A 88 2.02 7.27 -4.37
C LEU A 88 3.01 7.85 -3.36
N ALA A 89 2.58 8.06 -2.11
CA ALA A 89 3.44 8.59 -1.06
C ALA A 89 4.46 7.56 -0.54
N GLY A 90 4.09 6.28 -0.51
CA GLY A 90 4.93 5.19 -0.04
C GLY A 90 5.16 4.16 -1.12
N SER A 91 4.31 3.15 -1.18
CA SER A 91 4.33 2.09 -2.19
C SER A 91 3.11 1.21 -1.94
N LEU A 92 2.85 0.23 -2.80
CA LEU A 92 1.84 -0.81 -2.50
C LEU A 92 2.19 -1.62 -1.26
N ALA A 93 3.49 -1.89 -1.02
CA ALA A 93 3.96 -2.60 0.17
C ALA A 93 3.71 -1.83 1.47
N PHE A 94 3.61 -0.50 1.41
CA PHE A 94 3.17 0.33 2.54
C PHE A 94 1.64 0.49 2.59
N SER A 95 1.03 0.87 1.47
CA SER A 95 -0.36 1.33 1.44
C SER A 95 -1.34 0.20 1.73
N ILE A 96 -1.06 -1.03 1.31
CA ILE A 96 -1.92 -2.19 1.57
C ILE A 96 -2.02 -2.48 3.08
N PRO A 97 -0.93 -2.80 3.81
CA PRO A 97 -1.03 -3.11 5.23
C PRO A 97 -1.54 -1.92 6.04
N PHE A 98 -1.14 -0.69 5.68
CA PHE A 98 -1.63 0.50 6.36
C PHE A 98 -3.14 0.74 6.14
N SER A 99 -3.64 0.51 4.94
CA SER A 99 -5.08 0.64 4.65
C SER A 99 -5.91 -0.38 5.43
N ILE A 100 -5.42 -1.61 5.57
CA ILE A 100 -6.08 -2.65 6.39
C ILE A 100 -6.17 -2.22 7.86
N LEU A 101 -5.09 -1.65 8.41
CA LEU A 101 -5.09 -1.10 9.77
C LEU A 101 -6.13 0.02 9.95
N LEU A 102 -6.26 0.91 8.96
CA LEU A 102 -7.24 2.00 8.97
C LEU A 102 -8.69 1.47 8.87
N TRP A 103 -8.95 0.51 7.97
CA TRP A 103 -10.26 -0.13 7.86
C TRP A 103 -10.66 -0.84 9.16
N ASN A 104 -9.75 -1.58 9.79
CA ASN A 104 -9.98 -2.21 11.10
C ASN A 104 -10.33 -1.19 12.20
N ARG A 105 -9.62 -0.05 12.25
CA ARG A 105 -9.89 0.99 13.27
C ARG A 105 -11.28 1.59 13.14
N ARG A 106 -11.76 1.77 11.90
CA ARG A 106 -13.08 2.36 11.64
C ARG A 106 -14.23 1.37 11.85
N GLY A 107 -14.01 0.08 11.56
CA GLY A 107 -14.99 -0.98 11.90
C GLY A 107 -15.33 -0.96 13.39
N LYS A 108 -14.31 -0.90 14.26
CA LYS A 108 -14.51 -0.85 15.72
C LYS A 108 -15.15 0.45 16.23
N ALA A 109 -14.94 1.58 15.56
CA ALA A 109 -15.56 2.84 15.94
C ALA A 109 -17.08 2.85 15.70
N ASN A 110 -17.52 2.20 14.61
CA ASN A 110 -18.94 2.11 14.28
C ASN A 110 -19.71 1.05 15.09
N GLU A 111 -19.02 0.16 15.81
CA GLU A 111 -19.63 -0.86 16.69
C GLU A 111 -19.85 -0.38 18.13
N GLY A 112 -19.25 0.77 18.49
CA GLY A 112 -19.38 1.37 19.82
C GLY A 112 -20.37 2.54 19.89
N GLU A 113 -21.08 2.84 18.80
CA GLU A 113 -22.23 3.75 18.71
C GLU A 113 -23.54 2.96 18.67
#